data_AF-A0AAU6WMF0-F1
#
_entry.id   AF-A0AAU6WMF0-F1
#
_cell.length_a   1.000
_cell.length_b   1.000
_cell.length_c   1.000
_cell.angle_alpha   90.00
_cell.angle_beta   90.00
_cell.angle_gamma   90.00
#
_symmetry.space_group_name_H-M   'P 1'
#
loop_
_entity.id
_entity.type
_entity.pdbx_description
1 polymer ?
#
loop_
_entity_poly.entity_id
_entity_poly.type
_entity_poly.pdbx_seq_one_letter_code
_entity_poly.pdbx_strand_id
1 'polypeptide(L)'
;MHYRYLTSAPFSFKDPMTKLHILMRHIKDHFGFKEKFSFPVPYTRQQLASLTGMRIETVIRAIKKMEKQNVLKIDNSKIYI
;
A
#
# COMPACT_ATOMS: atom_id res chain seq x y z
N MET A 1 3.18 6.08 -39.52
CA MET A 1 3.69 7.01 -38.49
C MET A 1 2.55 7.42 -37.55
N HIS A 2 2.73 7.21 -36.25
CA HIS A 2 2.03 7.88 -35.12
C HIS A 2 0.51 7.67 -34.87
N TYR A 3 0.04 6.44 -34.59
CA TYR A 3 -1.19 6.26 -33.77
C TYR A 3 -1.12 5.10 -32.77
N ARG A 4 0.06 4.52 -32.53
CA ARG A 4 0.21 3.36 -31.63
C ARG A 4 0.64 3.69 -30.21
N TYR A 5 0.77 4.98 -29.87
CA TYR A 5 1.29 5.44 -28.58
C TYR A 5 0.29 6.23 -27.73
N LEU A 6 -0.97 6.38 -28.16
CA LEU A 6 -1.93 7.25 -27.47
C LEU A 6 -2.95 6.50 -26.57
N THR A 7 -2.99 5.17 -26.56
CA THR A 7 -4.09 4.41 -25.91
C THR A 7 -3.71 3.58 -24.69
N SER A 8 -2.64 3.90 -23.94
CA SER A 8 -2.38 3.17 -22.68
C SER A 8 -1.81 4.00 -21.53
N ALA A 9 -2.37 5.17 -21.30
CA ALA A 9 -2.32 5.84 -20.00
C ALA A 9 -3.72 6.44 -19.77
N PRO A 10 -4.54 5.90 -18.84
CA PRO A 10 -4.38 6.30 -17.45
C PRO A 10 -4.75 5.26 -16.36
N PHE A 11 -5.00 3.98 -16.66
CA PHE A 11 -5.18 2.96 -15.60
C PHE A 11 -3.86 2.39 -15.04
N SER A 12 -2.74 2.98 -15.44
CA SER A 12 -1.45 2.72 -14.82
C SER A 12 -1.39 3.51 -13.51
N PHE A 13 -2.04 3.00 -12.46
CA PHE A 13 -1.64 3.32 -11.08
C PHE A 13 -0.19 2.82 -10.93
N LYS A 14 0.75 3.61 -11.45
CA LYS A 14 2.16 3.26 -11.61
C LYS A 14 2.86 3.20 -10.27
N ASP A 15 2.34 3.91 -9.26
CA ASP A 15 2.96 4.01 -7.96
C ASP A 15 2.36 2.99 -6.96
N PRO A 16 3.14 1.97 -6.58
CA PRO A 16 2.74 0.95 -5.61
C PRO A 16 2.28 1.52 -4.26
N MET A 17 2.80 2.69 -3.87
CA MET A 17 2.43 3.31 -2.61
C MET A 17 0.98 3.77 -2.63
N THR A 18 0.50 4.30 -3.75
CA THR A 18 -0.88 4.80 -3.85
C THR A 18 -1.87 3.64 -3.69
N LYS A 19 -1.61 2.51 -4.37
CA LYS A 19 -2.39 1.27 -4.21
C LYS A 19 -2.40 0.78 -2.77
N LEU A 20 -1.21 0.72 -2.15
CA LEU A 20 -1.06 0.25 -0.78
C LEU A 20 -1.75 1.18 0.22
N HIS A 21 -1.64 2.50 0.01
CA HIS A 21 -2.30 3.52 0.82
C HIS A 21 -3.83 3.41 0.74
N ILE A 22 -4.38 3.21 -0.46
CA ILE A 22 -5.83 3.00 -0.64
C ILE A 22 -6.27 1.73 0.10
N LEU A 23 -5.56 0.60 -0.07
CA LEU A 23 -5.86 -0.65 0.64
C LEU A 23 -5.84 -0.45 2.16
N MET A 24 -4.79 0.20 2.67
CA MET A 24 -4.63 0.49 4.10
C MET A 24 -5.73 1.40 4.64
N ARG A 25 -6.12 2.43 3.87
CA ARG A 25 -7.24 3.30 4.22
C ARG A 25 -8.56 2.54 4.24
N HIS A 26 -8.77 1.63 3.29
CA HIS A 26 -9.95 0.79 3.24
C HIS A 26 -10.04 -0.16 4.44
N ILE A 27 -8.91 -0.75 4.83
CA ILE A 27 -8.80 -1.57 6.05
C ILE A 27 -9.10 -0.71 7.27
N LYS A 28 -8.47 0.47 7.39
CA LYS A 28 -8.68 1.38 8.51
C LYS A 28 -10.13 1.81 8.67
N ASP A 29 -10.81 2.12 7.57
CA ASP A 29 -12.23 2.46 7.52
C ASP A 29 -13.11 1.29 7.96
N HIS A 30 -12.83 0.09 7.44
CA HIS A 30 -13.56 -1.13 7.80
C HIS A 30 -13.50 -1.45 9.30
N PHE A 31 -12.36 -1.19 9.93
CA PHE A 31 -12.18 -1.44 11.37
C PHE A 31 -12.58 -0.24 12.26
N GLY A 32 -12.90 0.93 11.68
CA GLY A 32 -13.41 2.09 12.43
C GLY A 32 -12.38 2.84 13.30
N PHE A 33 -11.08 2.54 13.17
CA PHE A 33 -10.03 3.19 13.96
C PHE A 33 -9.66 4.57 13.38
N LYS A 34 -9.84 5.63 14.17
CA LYS A 34 -9.47 7.01 13.79
C LYS A 34 -8.09 7.43 14.25
N GLU A 35 -7.52 6.76 15.25
CA GLU A 35 -6.21 7.11 15.81
C GLU A 35 -5.06 6.63 14.90
N LYS A 36 -3.92 7.33 14.97
CA LYS A 36 -2.71 6.99 14.22
C LYS A 36 -1.95 5.87 14.95
N PHE A 37 -1.52 4.85 14.21
CA PHE A 37 -0.73 3.72 14.71
C PHE A 37 -1.40 2.87 15.81
N SER A 38 -2.71 3.04 16.00
CA SER A 38 -3.46 2.30 17.02
C SER A 38 -3.91 0.92 16.51
N PHE A 39 -3.91 0.73 15.18
CA PHE A 39 -4.34 -0.52 14.58
C PHE A 39 -3.16 -1.38 14.09
N PRO A 40 -2.88 -2.53 14.74
CA PRO A 40 -1.97 -3.51 14.18
C PRO A 40 -2.64 -4.21 13.00
N VAL A 41 -2.14 -3.98 11.80
CA VAL A 41 -2.61 -4.63 10.58
C VAL A 41 -2.32 -6.13 10.68
N PRO A 42 -3.34 -7.00 10.71
CA PRO A 42 -3.16 -8.44 10.87
C PRO A 42 -2.82 -9.12 9.53
N TYR A 43 -2.11 -8.42 8.64
CA TYR A 43 -1.73 -8.95 7.32
C TYR A 43 -0.22 -9.04 7.20
N THR A 44 0.24 -10.19 6.70
CA THR A 44 1.65 -10.37 6.38
C THR A 44 2.00 -9.56 5.12
N ARG A 45 3.29 -9.23 4.97
CA ARG A 45 3.79 -8.53 3.77
C ARG A 45 3.47 -9.29 2.48
N GLN A 46 3.40 -10.61 2.56
CA GLN A 46 3.03 -11.49 1.44
C GLN A 46 1.53 -11.49 1.15
N GLN A 47 0.69 -11.41 2.18
CA GLN A 47 -0.76 -11.22 2.01
C GLN A 47 -1.06 -9.85 1.40
N LEU A 48 -0.40 -8.79 1.87
CA LEU A 48 -0.50 -7.45 1.27
C LEU A 48 -0.08 -7.47 -0.21
N ALA A 49 0.98 -8.19 -0.54
CA ALA A 49 1.42 -8.38 -1.93
C ALA A 49 0.38 -9.12 -2.78
N SER A 50 -0.20 -10.19 -2.24
CA SER A 50 -1.26 -10.95 -2.92
C SER A 50 -2.53 -10.12 -3.11
N LEU A 51 -2.95 -9.37 -2.08
CA LEU A 51 -4.14 -8.50 -2.11
C LEU A 51 -3.98 -7.33 -3.09
N THR A 52 -2.77 -6.78 -3.22
CA THR A 52 -2.49 -5.67 -4.14
C THR A 52 -2.11 -6.13 -5.56
N GLY A 53 -1.89 -7.43 -5.75
CA GLY A 53 -1.36 -8.01 -6.98
C GLY A 53 0.06 -7.51 -7.33
N MET A 54 0.84 -7.16 -6.31
CA MET A 54 2.19 -6.61 -6.46
C MET A 54 3.24 -7.62 -6.02
N ARG A 55 4.49 -7.45 -6.47
CA ARG A 55 5.59 -8.26 -5.92
C ARG A 55 5.86 -7.86 -4.48
N ILE A 56 6.22 -8.85 -3.65
CA ILE A 56 6.50 -8.64 -2.23
C ILE A 56 7.60 -7.60 -2.01
N GLU A 57 8.63 -7.57 -2.86
CA GLU A 57 9.71 -6.57 -2.80
C GLU A 57 9.20 -5.14 -3.02
N THR A 58 8.28 -4.96 -3.97
CA THR A 58 7.64 -3.68 -4.27
C THR A 58 6.81 -3.18 -3.09
N VAL A 59 6.09 -4.10 -2.44
CA VAL A 59 5.31 -3.82 -1.22
C VAL A 59 6.22 -3.45 -0.07
N ILE A 60 7.31 -4.20 0.15
CA ILE A 60 8.29 -3.90 1.19
C ILE A 60 8.91 -2.50 0.99
N ARG A 61 9.29 -2.16 -0.25
CA ARG A 61 9.82 -0.83 -0.60
C ARG A 61 8.79 0.27 -0.36
N ALA A 62 7.55 0.05 -0.75
CA ALA A 62 6.45 1.00 -0.52
C ALA A 62 6.20 1.20 0.98
N ILE A 63 6.10 0.12 1.77
CA ILE A 63 5.91 0.17 3.23
C ILE A 63 7.03 0.98 3.89
N LYS A 64 8.31 0.71 3.58
CA LYS A 64 9.43 1.49 4.13
C LYS A 64 9.37 2.98 3.76
N LYS A 65 8.93 3.31 2.54
CA LYS A 65 8.77 4.70 2.12
C LYS A 65 7.59 5.37 2.83
N MET A 66 6.50 4.64 3.08
CA MET A 66 5.35 5.11 3.87
C MET A 66 5.70 5.28 5.36
N GLU A 67 6.57 4.43 5.90
CA GLU A 67 7.12 4.56 7.25
C GLU A 67 7.91 5.86 7.40
N LYS A 68 8.82 6.15 6.46
CA LYS A 68 9.55 7.43 6.43
C LYS A 68 8.62 8.65 6.35
N GLN A 69 7.46 8.50 5.73
CA GLN A 69 6.44 9.55 5.64
C GLN A 69 5.52 9.63 6.88
N ASN A 70 5.80 8.85 7.94
CA ASN A 70 4.97 8.77 9.15
C ASN A 70 3.50 8.37 8.86
N VAL A 71 3.26 7.63 7.77
CA VAL A 71 1.92 7.13 7.40
C VAL A 71 1.62 5.80 8.08
N LEU A 72 2.65 5.00 8.34
CA LEU A 72 2.57 3.73 9.06
C LEU A 72 3.82 3.54 9.92
N LYS A 73 3.75 2.69 10.93
CA LYS A 73 4.89 2.35 11.79
C LYS A 73 5.09 0.85 11.76
N ILE A 74 6.34 0.39 11.70
CA ILE A 74 6.65 -1.03 11.78
C ILE A 74 7.24 -1.28 13.16
N ASP A 75 6.58 -2.10 13.96
CA ASP A 75 7.10 -2.51 15.27
C ASP A 75 7.02 -4.04 15.39
N ASN A 76 8.15 -4.66 15.71
CA ASN A 76 8.29 -6.11 15.89
C ASN A 76 7.66 -6.97 14.77
N SER A 77 7.95 -6.62 13.50
CA SER A 77 7.36 -7.22 12.28
C SER A 77 5.86 -7.02 12.04
N LYS A 78 5.15 -6.30 12.92
CA LYS A 78 3.76 -5.87 12.71
C LYS A 78 3.72 -4.46 12.12
N ILE A 79 2.74 -4.21 11.27
CA ILE A 79 2.50 -2.90 10.66
C ILE A 79 1.39 -2.22 11.47
N TYR A 80 1.61 -0.98 11.88
CA TYR A 80 0.67 -0.17 12.64
C TYR A 80 0.26 1.04 11.79
N ILE A 81 -1.05 1.31 11.70
CA ILE A 81 -1.66 2.40 10.89
C ILE A 81 -2.66 3.18 11.75
#